data_AF-A0A8D8K1D9-F1
#
_entry.id   AF-A0A8D8K1D9-F1
#
_cell.length_a   1.000
_cell.length_b   1.000
_cell.length_c   1.000
_cell.angle_alpha   90.00
_cell.angle_beta   90.00
_cell.angle_gamma   90.00
#
_symmetry.space_group_name_H-M   'P 1'
#
loop_
_entity.id
_entity.type
_entity.pdbx_description
1 polymer ?
#
loop_
_entity_poly.entity_id
_entity_poly.type
_entity_poly.pdbx_seq_one_letter_code
_entity_poly.pdbx_strand_id
1 'polypeptide(L)'
;WVGSVDILQQYYQTKRSVKYGQCWVFSGVLATVARAIGIPCRVVSNFNSAHDSEASLTIDYYFGEDNKHLKEFSSDMTWNFHVWNELWMKRSDLGSGSDELYDGWQAVDATPQELSDGMYKLGPAPVKAVRRGEINVLYDCDFVFAEVNADEIYWRYRGSGHPLKLMKKDPARIGQFISTKAVGKFEREDITGSYKFEERSCDERIIMMKALKQASNPFARIHLSEEFSDIDINVEVRNDVKVGE
;
A
#
# COMPACT_ATOMS: atom_id res chain seq x y z
N TRP A 1 -11.62 -16.32 -12.32
CA TRP A 1 -12.72 -15.43 -12.66
C TRP A 1 -12.35 -14.60 -13.88
N VAL A 2 -13.24 -14.48 -14.87
CA VAL A 2 -12.99 -13.69 -16.11
C VAL A 2 -13.65 -12.31 -16.08
N GLY A 3 -14.55 -12.06 -15.13
CA GLY A 3 -15.24 -10.78 -14.94
C GLY A 3 -16.17 -10.81 -13.73
N SER A 4 -16.78 -9.67 -13.43
CA SER A 4 -17.60 -9.47 -12.22
C SER A 4 -19.04 -9.94 -12.34
N VAL A 5 -19.55 -10.14 -13.57
CA VAL A 5 -20.96 -10.49 -13.84
C VAL A 5 -21.33 -11.80 -13.15
N ASP A 6 -20.55 -12.86 -13.34
CA ASP A 6 -20.83 -14.18 -12.76
C ASP A 6 -20.84 -14.14 -11.23
N ILE A 7 -19.89 -13.39 -10.64
CA ILE A 7 -19.77 -13.21 -9.19
C ILE A 7 -21.03 -12.52 -8.65
N LEU A 8 -21.43 -11.40 -9.26
CA LEU A 8 -22.59 -10.63 -8.84
C LEU A 8 -23.91 -11.40 -9.03
N GLN A 9 -24.06 -12.12 -10.14
CA GLN A 9 -25.24 -12.95 -10.40
C GLN A 9 -25.34 -14.11 -9.42
N GLN A 10 -24.23 -14.80 -9.13
CA GLN A 10 -24.20 -15.87 -8.14
C GLN A 10 -24.54 -15.35 -6.74
N TYR A 11 -23.97 -14.21 -6.32
CA TYR A 11 -24.32 -13.55 -5.07
C TYR A 11 -25.82 -13.19 -5.03
N TYR A 12 -26.33 -12.62 -6.13
CA TYR A 12 -27.74 -12.24 -6.22
C TYR A 12 -28.69 -13.43 -6.10
N GLN A 13 -28.38 -14.58 -6.72
CA GLN A 13 -29.21 -15.78 -6.67
C GLN A 13 -29.15 -16.48 -5.31
N THR A 14 -27.94 -16.61 -4.75
CA THR A 14 -27.71 -17.42 -3.55
C THR A 14 -27.84 -16.65 -2.23
N LYS A 15 -27.69 -15.31 -2.28
CA LYS A 15 -27.57 -14.43 -1.10
C LYS A 15 -26.47 -14.86 -0.12
N ARG A 16 -25.43 -15.53 -0.62
CA ARG A 16 -24.30 -16.05 0.17
C ARG A 16 -22.98 -15.58 -0.43
N SER A 17 -21.93 -15.52 0.39
CA SER A 17 -20.58 -15.17 -0.06
C SER A 17 -20.12 -16.07 -1.22
N VAL A 18 -19.63 -15.44 -2.29
CA VAL A 18 -19.05 -16.15 -3.44
C VAL A 18 -17.58 -16.44 -3.13
N LYS A 19 -17.19 -17.70 -3.20
CA LYS A 19 -15.84 -18.16 -2.87
C LYS A 19 -15.11 -18.57 -4.15
N TYR A 20 -13.88 -18.13 -4.42
CA TYR A 20 -12.97 -17.27 -3.63
C TYR A 20 -12.52 -16.04 -4.43
N GLY A 21 -12.02 -15.01 -3.74
CA GLY A 21 -11.48 -13.79 -4.35
C GLY A 21 -10.14 -13.39 -3.75
N GLN A 22 -9.34 -12.71 -4.55
CA GLN A 22 -8.11 -11.99 -4.16
C GLN A 22 -8.25 -10.52 -4.59
N CYS A 23 -7.28 -9.66 -4.28
CA CYS A 23 -7.40 -8.20 -4.45
C CYS A 23 -7.93 -7.75 -5.82
N TRP A 24 -7.41 -8.29 -6.94
CA TRP A 24 -7.89 -7.93 -8.28
C TRP A 24 -9.33 -8.38 -8.56
N VAL A 25 -9.81 -9.44 -7.90
CA VAL A 25 -11.20 -9.90 -7.99
C VAL A 25 -12.11 -8.91 -7.24
N PHE A 26 -11.74 -8.51 -6.02
CA PHE A 26 -12.46 -7.50 -5.26
C PHE A 26 -12.50 -6.16 -6.01
N SER A 27 -11.35 -5.70 -6.51
CA SER A 27 -11.24 -4.46 -7.27
C SER A 27 -12.07 -4.46 -8.56
N GLY A 28 -12.11 -5.59 -9.28
CA GLY A 28 -12.97 -5.74 -10.46
C GLY A 28 -14.45 -5.64 -10.13
N VAL A 29 -14.90 -6.29 -9.05
CA VAL A 29 -16.29 -6.21 -8.57
C VAL A 29 -16.64 -4.78 -8.13
N LEU A 30 -15.79 -4.13 -7.32
CA LEU A 30 -16.00 -2.75 -6.88
C LEU A 30 -16.05 -1.78 -8.07
N ALA A 31 -15.14 -1.92 -9.04
CA ALA A 31 -15.17 -1.11 -10.27
C ALA A 31 -16.49 -1.27 -11.04
N THR A 32 -17.01 -2.50 -11.13
CA THR A 32 -18.29 -2.77 -11.79
C THR A 32 -19.44 -2.09 -11.06
N VAL A 33 -19.52 -2.24 -9.73
CA VAL A 33 -20.58 -1.63 -8.92
C VAL A 33 -20.52 -0.11 -9.00
N ALA A 34 -19.35 0.50 -8.79
CA ALA A 34 -19.18 1.95 -8.82
C ALA A 34 -19.58 2.55 -10.17
N ARG A 35 -19.12 1.97 -11.28
CA ARG A 35 -19.47 2.43 -12.63
C ARG A 35 -20.95 2.23 -12.93
N ALA A 36 -21.57 1.13 -12.48
CA ALA A 36 -22.99 0.87 -12.70
C ALA A 36 -23.89 1.89 -11.99
N ILE A 37 -23.49 2.42 -10.83
CA ILE A 37 -24.21 3.47 -10.11
C ILE A 37 -23.78 4.90 -10.51
N GLY A 38 -22.94 5.04 -11.52
CA GLY A 38 -22.57 6.34 -12.10
C GLY A 38 -21.36 7.04 -11.45
N ILE A 39 -20.60 6.36 -10.59
CA ILE A 39 -19.36 6.91 -10.01
C ILE A 39 -18.19 6.57 -10.94
N PRO A 40 -17.44 7.57 -11.47
CA PRO A 40 -16.25 7.29 -12.26
C PRO A 40 -15.23 6.55 -11.40
N CYS A 41 -14.77 5.41 -11.89
CA CYS A 41 -13.87 4.52 -11.14
C CYS A 41 -12.82 3.90 -12.07
N ARG A 42 -11.58 3.80 -11.59
CA ARG A 42 -10.50 3.04 -12.24
C ARG A 42 -9.86 2.05 -11.27
N VAL A 43 -9.25 1.00 -11.83
CA VAL A 43 -8.50 -0.01 -11.10
C VAL A 43 -7.05 0.43 -11.03
N VAL A 44 -6.42 0.31 -9.87
CA VAL A 44 -5.02 0.66 -9.65
C VAL A 44 -4.28 -0.56 -9.13
N SER A 45 -3.09 -0.81 -9.65
CA SER A 45 -2.18 -1.86 -9.18
C SER A 45 -0.89 -1.24 -8.65
N ASN A 46 -0.51 -1.62 -7.44
CA ASN A 46 0.72 -1.21 -6.79
C ASN A 46 1.67 -2.40 -6.69
N PHE A 47 2.92 -2.26 -7.14
CA PHE A 47 3.93 -3.32 -7.01
C PHE A 47 4.75 -3.12 -5.74
N ASN A 48 5.16 -4.20 -5.10
CA ASN A 48 5.75 -4.18 -3.75
C ASN A 48 4.86 -3.40 -2.77
N SER A 49 3.59 -3.79 -2.67
CA SER A 49 2.64 -3.12 -1.77
C SER A 49 2.89 -3.56 -0.34
N ALA A 50 3.12 -2.60 0.54
CA ALA A 50 3.25 -2.87 1.96
C ALA A 50 1.89 -3.20 2.58
N HIS A 51 1.87 -4.09 3.56
CA HIS A 51 0.75 -4.34 4.46
C HIS A 51 1.28 -4.15 5.88
N ASP A 52 1.20 -2.91 6.35
CA ASP A 52 1.65 -2.47 7.67
C ASP A 52 0.52 -2.68 8.68
N SER A 53 0.68 -3.72 9.49
CA SER A 53 -0.32 -4.16 10.47
C SER A 53 -0.28 -3.36 11.77
N GLU A 54 0.79 -2.59 11.99
CA GLU A 54 1.03 -1.84 13.24
C GLU A 54 0.85 -0.32 13.07
N ALA A 55 0.46 0.14 11.88
CA ALA A 55 0.38 1.56 11.50
C ALA A 55 1.69 2.32 11.80
N SER A 56 2.80 1.63 11.57
CA SER A 56 4.15 2.06 11.87
C SER A 56 4.78 2.89 10.73
N LEU A 57 4.24 2.81 9.51
CA LEU A 57 4.86 3.26 8.27
C LEU A 57 6.20 2.54 7.97
N THR A 58 6.47 1.42 8.63
CA THR A 58 7.61 0.55 8.37
C THR A 58 7.12 -0.87 8.11
N ILE A 59 7.94 -1.65 7.43
CA ILE A 59 7.74 -3.09 7.28
C ILE A 59 8.95 -3.79 7.88
N ASP A 60 8.74 -4.42 9.04
CA ASP A 60 9.82 -4.90 9.89
C ASP A 60 10.06 -6.41 9.73
N TYR A 61 11.25 -6.76 9.24
CA TYR A 61 11.70 -8.13 9.07
C TYR A 61 12.73 -8.53 10.12
N TYR A 62 12.44 -9.60 10.87
CA TYR A 62 13.27 -10.04 11.99
C TYR A 62 14.05 -11.31 11.66
N PHE A 63 15.37 -11.30 11.82
CA PHE A 63 16.22 -12.46 11.56
C PHE A 63 16.93 -12.93 12.82
N GLY A 64 16.91 -14.24 13.07
CA GLY A 64 17.69 -14.88 14.13
C GLY A 64 19.19 -14.92 13.82
N GLU A 65 20.01 -15.38 14.77
CA GLU A 65 21.45 -15.54 14.52
C GLU A 65 21.77 -16.56 13.43
N ASP A 66 20.89 -17.53 13.20
CA ASP A 66 21.00 -18.53 12.13
C ASP A 66 20.54 -18.02 10.75
N ASN A 67 20.28 -16.71 10.61
CA ASN A 67 19.74 -16.05 9.42
C ASN A 67 18.35 -16.54 8.98
N LYS A 68 17.60 -17.25 9.83
CA LYS A 68 16.20 -17.55 9.54
C LYS A 68 15.31 -16.36 9.87
N HIS A 69 14.33 -16.15 8.99
CA HIS A 69 13.28 -15.16 9.18
C HIS A 69 12.32 -15.63 10.28
N LEU A 70 12.18 -14.81 11.33
CA LEU A 70 11.33 -15.02 12.49
C LEU A 70 9.96 -14.39 12.21
N LYS A 71 9.15 -15.08 11.40
CA LYS A 71 7.83 -14.62 10.94
C LYS A 71 6.83 -14.39 12.06
N GLU A 72 7.08 -14.94 13.24
CA GLU A 72 6.23 -14.79 14.42
C GLU A 72 6.40 -13.44 15.13
N PHE A 73 7.38 -12.61 14.73
CA PHE A 73 7.66 -11.30 15.35
C PHE A 73 6.85 -10.15 14.76
N SER A 74 6.39 -10.26 13.51
CA SER A 74 5.56 -9.25 12.85
C SER A 74 4.62 -9.92 11.86
N SER A 75 3.40 -9.40 11.75
CA SER A 75 2.43 -9.75 10.72
C SER A 75 2.60 -8.97 9.42
N ASP A 76 3.56 -8.05 9.36
CA ASP A 76 3.80 -7.22 8.19
C ASP A 76 4.27 -8.04 7.00
N MET A 77 3.85 -7.60 5.83
CA MET A 77 4.21 -8.27 4.59
C MET A 77 4.30 -7.31 3.42
N THR A 78 5.14 -7.65 2.47
CA THR A 78 5.21 -6.97 1.18
C THR A 78 4.60 -7.88 0.12
N TRP A 79 3.49 -7.45 -0.47
CA TRP A 79 2.85 -8.18 -1.57
C TRP A 79 3.59 -7.86 -2.86
N ASN A 80 3.83 -8.87 -3.70
CA ASN A 80 4.42 -8.65 -5.03
C ASN A 80 3.63 -7.58 -5.81
N PHE A 81 2.31 -7.62 -5.71
CA PHE A 81 1.43 -6.53 -6.08
C PHE A 81 0.14 -6.57 -5.27
N HIS A 82 -0.50 -5.42 -5.15
CA HIS A 82 -1.84 -5.28 -4.60
C HIS A 82 -2.71 -4.41 -5.53
N VAL A 83 -4.03 -4.60 -5.49
CA VAL A 83 -4.96 -3.96 -6.42
C VAL A 83 -6.16 -3.38 -5.67
N TRP A 84 -6.38 -2.07 -5.82
CA TRP A 84 -7.51 -1.34 -5.28
C TRP A 84 -8.23 -0.53 -6.37
N ASN A 85 -9.12 0.38 -5.97
CA ASN A 85 -9.85 1.28 -6.86
C ASN A 85 -9.62 2.74 -6.53
N GLU A 86 -9.64 3.60 -7.54
CA GLU A 86 -9.83 5.03 -7.34
C GLU A 86 -11.22 5.42 -7.81
N LEU A 87 -11.98 6.12 -6.96
CA LEU A 87 -13.28 6.69 -7.27
C LEU A 87 -13.15 8.22 -7.37
N TRP A 88 -13.74 8.82 -8.40
CA TRP A 88 -13.70 10.27 -8.59
C TRP A 88 -14.88 10.93 -7.90
N MET A 89 -14.61 11.73 -6.87
CA MET A 89 -15.65 12.46 -6.15
C MET A 89 -15.11 13.72 -5.47
N LYS A 90 -16.02 14.57 -4.99
CA LYS A 90 -15.69 15.69 -4.11
C LYS A 90 -15.51 15.22 -2.67
N ARG A 91 -14.75 15.98 -1.88
CA ARG A 91 -14.55 15.78 -0.44
C ARG A 91 -15.05 16.97 0.37
N SER A 92 -16.34 17.27 0.22
CA SER A 92 -17.00 18.38 0.92
C SER A 92 -16.98 18.25 2.45
N ASP A 93 -16.78 17.03 2.95
CA ASP A 93 -16.62 16.71 4.37
C ASP A 93 -15.30 17.21 4.96
N LEU A 94 -14.25 17.40 4.15
CA LEU A 94 -12.92 17.86 4.58
C LEU A 94 -12.79 19.40 4.63
N GLY A 95 -13.90 20.13 4.49
CA GLY A 95 -14.01 21.56 4.78
C GLY A 95 -13.89 22.52 3.59
N SER A 96 -14.52 23.68 3.75
CA SER A 96 -14.82 24.73 2.75
C SER A 96 -13.80 25.88 2.66
N GLY A 97 -12.57 25.70 3.17
CA GLY A 97 -11.47 26.67 2.98
C GLY A 97 -10.71 26.48 1.66
N SER A 98 -11.03 25.42 0.92
CA SER A 98 -10.28 24.95 -0.23
C SER A 98 -11.12 23.95 -1.00
N ASP A 99 -12.17 24.42 -1.70
CA ASP A 99 -13.16 23.59 -2.42
C ASP A 99 -12.57 22.66 -3.51
N GLU A 100 -11.24 22.49 -3.59
CA GLU A 100 -10.53 21.64 -4.55
C GLU A 100 -9.33 20.87 -3.96
N LEU A 101 -8.99 21.02 -2.67
CA LEU A 101 -7.72 20.52 -2.12
C LEU A 101 -7.62 18.99 -2.08
N TYR A 102 -8.74 18.32 -1.82
CA TYR A 102 -8.84 16.85 -1.71
C TYR A 102 -9.78 16.22 -2.73
N ASP A 103 -10.45 17.03 -3.55
CA ASP A 103 -11.30 16.57 -4.65
C ASP A 103 -10.50 15.77 -5.69
N GLY A 104 -11.21 14.87 -6.40
CA GLY A 104 -10.65 14.06 -7.48
C GLY A 104 -10.62 12.59 -7.09
N TRP A 105 -9.51 11.91 -7.43
CA TRP A 105 -9.34 10.50 -7.15
C TRP A 105 -9.19 10.21 -5.65
N GLN A 106 -10.04 9.30 -5.17
CA GLN A 106 -10.02 8.77 -3.81
C GLN A 106 -9.72 7.27 -3.86
N ALA A 107 -8.68 6.82 -3.17
CA ALA A 107 -8.38 5.39 -3.03
C ALA A 107 -9.44 4.72 -2.15
N VAL A 108 -9.96 3.60 -2.63
CA VAL A 108 -10.95 2.74 -1.96
C VAL A 108 -10.54 1.30 -2.23
N ASP A 109 -10.46 0.49 -1.18
CA ASP A 109 -10.09 -0.91 -1.28
C ASP A 109 -11.17 -1.79 -0.64
N ALA A 110 -11.63 -2.78 -1.42
CA ALA A 110 -12.60 -3.78 -1.00
C ALA A 110 -11.92 -5.08 -0.52
N THR A 111 -10.60 -5.15 -0.57
CA THR A 111 -9.82 -6.26 -0.04
C THR A 111 -9.82 -6.18 1.49
N PRO A 112 -10.26 -7.24 2.20
CA PRO A 112 -10.28 -7.24 3.65
C PRO A 112 -8.87 -7.43 4.21
N GLN A 113 -8.10 -6.34 4.28
CA GLN A 113 -6.75 -6.29 4.84
C GLN A 113 -6.84 -5.98 6.34
N GLU A 114 -7.02 -4.71 6.68
CA GLU A 114 -7.15 -4.24 8.06
C GLU A 114 -8.58 -3.79 8.40
N LEU A 115 -8.87 -3.74 9.71
CA LEU A 115 -10.15 -3.25 10.23
C LEU A 115 -10.12 -1.73 10.37
N SER A 116 -11.09 -1.05 9.77
CA SER A 116 -11.40 0.37 10.01
C SER A 116 -12.77 0.48 10.67
N ASP A 117 -12.86 1.15 11.82
CA ASP A 117 -14.04 1.17 12.71
C ASP A 117 -14.67 -0.21 12.98
N GLY A 118 -13.83 -1.24 13.16
CA GLY A 118 -14.27 -2.61 13.44
C GLY A 118 -14.89 -3.34 12.23
N MET A 119 -14.75 -2.81 11.01
CA MET A 119 -15.18 -3.45 9.77
C MET A 119 -14.05 -3.49 8.75
N TYR A 120 -14.04 -4.51 7.89
CA TYR A 120 -13.12 -4.54 6.74
C TYR A 120 -13.60 -3.56 5.66
N LYS A 121 -13.05 -2.36 5.70
CA LYS A 121 -13.30 -1.27 4.75
C LYS A 121 -12.06 -0.37 4.72
N LEU A 122 -11.80 0.25 3.59
CA LEU A 122 -10.73 1.22 3.45
C LEU A 122 -11.16 2.33 2.49
N GLY A 123 -10.97 3.57 2.92
CA GLY A 123 -11.23 4.78 2.18
C GLY A 123 -12.67 5.31 2.33
N PRO A 124 -13.00 6.40 1.63
CA PRO A 124 -12.21 7.06 0.59
C PRO A 124 -11.02 7.87 1.15
N ALA A 125 -9.81 7.50 0.74
CA ALA A 125 -8.57 8.22 1.06
C ALA A 125 -8.19 9.15 -0.10
N PRO A 126 -8.07 10.49 0.09
CA PRO A 126 -7.67 11.37 -1.00
C PRO A 126 -6.26 11.06 -1.46
N VAL A 127 -6.08 10.72 -2.74
CA VAL A 127 -4.75 10.46 -3.32
C VAL A 127 -3.81 11.66 -3.13
N LYS A 128 -4.38 12.87 -3.17
CA LYS A 128 -3.66 14.12 -2.87
C LYS A 128 -3.15 14.19 -1.42
N ALA A 129 -3.92 13.71 -0.44
CA ALA A 129 -3.51 13.69 0.97
C ALA A 129 -2.37 12.68 1.18
N VAL A 130 -2.51 11.49 0.58
CA VAL A 130 -1.48 10.45 0.57
C VAL A 130 -0.17 11.00 0.01
N ARG A 131 -0.19 11.62 -1.18
CA ARG A 131 1.02 12.22 -1.78
C ARG A 131 1.69 13.25 -0.88
N ARG A 132 0.92 14.00 -0.09
CA ARG A 132 1.43 15.05 0.82
C ARG A 132 1.78 14.53 2.22
N GLY A 133 1.69 13.23 2.46
CA GLY A 133 1.91 12.63 3.78
C GLY A 133 0.98 13.19 4.86
N GLU A 134 -0.26 13.50 4.50
CA GLU A 134 -1.30 14.00 5.39
C GLU A 134 -2.14 12.84 5.94
N ILE A 135 -1.48 11.98 6.74
CA ILE A 135 -2.03 10.69 7.15
C ILE A 135 -3.23 10.78 8.10
N ASN A 136 -3.38 11.90 8.81
CA ASN A 136 -4.52 12.14 9.72
C ASN A 136 -5.79 12.59 8.98
N VAL A 137 -5.74 12.76 7.66
CA VAL A 137 -6.92 13.08 6.84
C VAL A 137 -7.78 11.83 6.70
N LEU A 138 -9.08 11.96 6.99
CA LEU A 138 -10.00 10.84 6.83
C LEU A 138 -10.26 10.55 5.34
N TYR A 139 -10.48 9.30 4.92
CA TYR A 139 -10.43 8.07 5.72
C TYR A 139 -9.15 7.30 5.41
N ASP A 140 -8.61 6.60 6.41
CA ASP A 140 -7.55 5.57 6.27
C ASP A 140 -6.31 5.99 5.46
N CYS A 141 -5.95 7.29 5.49
CA CYS A 141 -4.81 7.81 4.72
C CYS A 141 -3.47 7.30 5.26
N ASP A 142 -3.38 6.99 6.54
CA ASP A 142 -2.22 6.35 7.17
C ASP A 142 -1.92 5.00 6.55
N PHE A 143 -2.92 4.12 6.45
CA PHE A 143 -2.75 2.80 5.87
C PHE A 143 -2.40 2.89 4.39
N VAL A 144 -3.15 3.67 3.60
CA VAL A 144 -2.85 3.85 2.16
C VAL A 144 -1.47 4.47 1.95
N PHE A 145 -1.04 5.37 2.82
CA PHE A 145 0.31 5.93 2.77
C PHE A 145 1.37 4.86 3.04
N ALA A 146 1.18 4.00 4.04
CA ALA A 146 2.08 2.89 4.32
C ALA A 146 2.19 1.94 3.12
N GLU A 147 1.06 1.58 2.49
CA GLU A 147 1.02 0.68 1.32
C GLU A 147 1.96 1.11 0.17
N VAL A 148 2.19 2.43 0.03
CA VAL A 148 3.00 3.01 -1.06
C VAL A 148 4.33 3.66 -0.64
N ASN A 149 4.55 3.94 0.64
CA ASN A 149 5.75 4.67 1.13
C ASN A 149 6.44 4.04 2.35
N ALA A 150 5.99 2.88 2.85
CA ALA A 150 6.66 2.28 4.00
C ALA A 150 8.13 1.96 3.71
N ASP A 151 9.01 2.21 4.68
CA ASP A 151 10.41 1.80 4.58
C ASP A 151 10.52 0.33 5.03
N GLU A 152 11.21 -0.53 4.26
CA GLU A 152 11.51 -1.90 4.73
C GLU A 152 12.71 -1.86 5.69
N ILE A 153 12.52 -2.40 6.90
CA ILE A 153 13.53 -2.43 7.95
C ILE A 153 13.90 -3.87 8.28
N TYR A 154 15.19 -4.15 8.35
CA TYR A 154 15.71 -5.49 8.61
C TYR A 154 16.43 -5.49 9.95
N TRP A 155 15.97 -6.34 10.86
CA TRP A 155 16.46 -6.45 12.23
C TRP A 155 17.16 -7.77 12.48
N ARG A 156 18.18 -7.72 13.35
CA ARG A 156 18.82 -8.90 13.93
C ARG A 156 18.37 -9.07 15.38
N TYR A 157 17.74 -10.20 15.66
CA TYR A 157 17.37 -10.65 16.99
C TYR A 157 18.38 -11.69 17.50
N ARG A 158 18.95 -11.44 18.70
CA ARG A 158 19.96 -12.30 19.34
C ARG A 158 19.46 -13.00 20.61
N GLY A 159 18.15 -13.08 20.79
CA GLY A 159 17.54 -13.63 22.01
C GLY A 159 17.15 -12.55 23.03
N SER A 160 16.46 -12.98 24.07
CA SER A 160 15.92 -12.10 25.10
C SER A 160 17.04 -11.43 25.90
N GLY A 161 16.89 -10.13 26.16
CA GLY A 161 17.88 -9.32 26.88
C GLY A 161 18.94 -8.66 26.00
N HIS A 162 18.97 -8.93 24.69
CA HIS A 162 19.79 -8.20 23.73
C HIS A 162 18.95 -7.18 22.94
N PRO A 163 19.45 -5.96 22.70
CA PRO A 163 18.75 -5.00 21.86
C PRO A 163 18.70 -5.51 20.41
N LEU A 164 17.61 -5.18 19.71
CA LEU A 164 17.51 -5.39 18.27
C LEU A 164 18.60 -4.59 17.56
N LYS A 165 19.32 -5.23 16.64
CA LYS A 165 20.34 -4.56 15.83
C LYS A 165 19.79 -4.31 14.44
N LEU A 166 19.79 -3.04 14.01
CA LEU A 166 19.47 -2.67 12.64
C LEU A 166 20.50 -3.26 11.68
N MET A 167 20.03 -3.92 10.63
CA MET A 167 20.87 -4.51 9.58
C MET A 167 20.82 -3.74 8.28
N LYS A 168 19.61 -3.41 7.82
CA LYS A 168 19.36 -2.73 6.57
C LYS A 168 18.08 -1.91 6.71
N LYS A 169 18.05 -0.78 6.03
CA LYS A 169 16.86 0.02 5.74
C LYS A 169 16.77 0.18 4.23
N ASP A 170 15.63 -0.11 3.64
CA ASP A 170 15.39 0.09 2.21
C ASP A 170 14.24 1.08 2.00
N PRO A 171 14.56 2.36 1.73
CA PRO A 171 13.55 3.41 1.65
C PRO A 171 12.75 3.43 0.35
N ALA A 172 13.21 2.71 -0.69
CA ALA A 172 12.73 2.90 -2.05
C ALA A 172 12.09 1.65 -2.66
N ARG A 173 11.88 0.60 -1.87
CA ARG A 173 11.43 -0.70 -2.38
C ARG A 173 9.91 -0.81 -2.48
N ILE A 174 9.18 -0.21 -1.54
CA ILE A 174 7.72 -0.28 -1.47
C ILE A 174 7.11 0.67 -2.50
N GLY A 175 5.92 0.34 -2.99
CA GLY A 175 5.09 1.28 -3.74
C GLY A 175 5.57 1.58 -5.17
N GLN A 176 6.01 0.57 -5.90
CA GLN A 176 6.62 0.76 -7.22
C GLN A 176 5.61 0.63 -8.35
N PHE A 177 5.88 1.30 -9.47
CA PHE A 177 5.14 1.18 -10.72
C PHE A 177 3.60 1.20 -10.53
N ILE A 178 3.09 2.12 -9.72
CA ILE A 178 1.66 2.24 -9.47
C ILE A 178 0.97 2.51 -10.80
N SER A 179 0.11 1.60 -11.22
CA SER A 179 -0.34 1.50 -12.60
C SER A 179 -1.85 1.49 -12.70
N THR A 180 -2.37 2.09 -13.77
CA THR A 180 -3.75 1.92 -14.21
C THR A 180 -3.80 1.70 -15.72
N LYS A 181 -4.97 1.35 -16.24
CA LYS A 181 -5.18 1.23 -17.68
C LYS A 181 -5.39 2.60 -18.30
N ALA A 182 -4.64 2.92 -19.35
CA ALA A 182 -4.78 4.17 -20.10
C ALA A 182 -6.20 4.36 -20.68
N VAL A 183 -6.63 5.62 -20.77
CA VAL A 183 -7.91 6.00 -21.38
C VAL A 183 -7.91 5.64 -22.86
N GLY A 184 -8.94 4.92 -23.31
CA GLY A 184 -9.13 4.55 -24.72
C GLY A 184 -8.16 3.49 -25.28
N LYS A 185 -7.15 3.04 -24.51
CA LYS A 185 -6.11 2.10 -24.99
C LYS A 185 -5.86 0.95 -24.01
N PHE A 186 -5.34 -0.17 -24.51
CA PHE A 186 -4.90 -1.29 -23.66
C PHE A 186 -3.41 -1.15 -23.35
N GLU A 187 -3.05 -0.02 -22.75
CA GLU A 187 -1.67 0.34 -22.39
C GLU A 187 -1.61 0.65 -20.88
N ARG A 188 -0.44 0.44 -20.28
CA ARG A 188 -0.16 0.79 -18.88
C ARG A 188 0.05 2.31 -18.79
N GLU A 189 -0.71 2.96 -17.92
CA GLU A 189 -0.47 4.33 -17.49
C GLU A 189 0.17 4.27 -16.10
N ASP A 190 1.38 4.82 -15.97
CA ASP A 190 2.08 4.94 -14.69
C ASP A 190 1.58 6.18 -13.95
N ILE A 191 1.06 5.97 -12.75
CA ILE A 191 0.51 7.01 -11.87
C ILE A 191 1.26 7.09 -10.54
N THR A 192 2.47 6.52 -10.43
CA THR A 192 3.29 6.51 -9.21
C THR A 192 3.48 7.92 -8.66
N GLY A 193 3.77 8.88 -9.54
CA GLY A 193 3.90 10.30 -9.19
C GLY A 193 2.63 10.94 -8.63
N SER A 194 1.45 10.31 -8.77
CA SER A 194 0.21 10.80 -8.15
C SER A 194 0.13 10.46 -6.66
N TYR A 195 0.81 9.39 -6.23
CA TYR A 195 0.77 8.86 -4.87
C TYR A 195 1.98 9.26 -4.02
N LYS A 196 3.14 9.51 -4.65
CA LYS A 196 4.35 9.89 -3.95
C LYS A 196 5.31 10.70 -4.81
N PHE A 197 6.31 11.28 -4.15
CA PHE A 197 7.42 11.95 -4.81
C PHE A 197 8.44 10.92 -5.31
N GLU A 198 9.37 11.36 -6.15
CA GLU A 198 10.39 10.48 -6.73
C GLU A 198 11.27 9.86 -5.63
N GLU A 199 11.56 8.58 -5.76
CA GLU A 199 12.34 7.84 -4.78
C GLU A 199 13.70 8.47 -4.54
N ARG A 200 14.13 8.52 -3.27
CA ARG A 200 15.42 9.08 -2.85
C ARG A 200 15.55 10.59 -3.12
N SER A 201 14.47 11.28 -3.49
CA SER A 201 14.45 12.74 -3.57
C SER A 201 14.34 13.38 -2.19
N CYS A 202 14.76 14.64 -2.06
CA CYS A 202 14.60 15.38 -0.81
C CYS A 202 13.13 15.54 -0.42
N ASP A 203 12.25 15.80 -1.39
CA ASP A 203 10.82 15.98 -1.16
C ASP A 203 10.19 14.71 -0.58
N GLU A 204 10.51 13.56 -1.17
CA GLU A 204 10.04 12.25 -0.72
C GLU A 204 10.43 12.00 0.75
N ARG A 205 11.71 12.18 1.11
CA ARG A 205 12.16 12.03 2.50
C ARG A 205 11.54 13.06 3.45
N ILE A 206 11.29 14.29 3.02
CA ILE A 206 10.58 15.31 3.83
C ILE A 206 9.15 14.86 4.12
N ILE A 207 8.46 14.31 3.12
CA ILE A 207 7.09 13.81 3.26
C ILE A 207 7.03 12.60 4.19
N MET A 208 7.97 11.65 4.06
CA MET A 208 8.06 10.50 4.98
C MET A 208 8.28 10.96 6.43
N MET A 209 9.21 11.90 6.66
CA MET A 209 9.44 12.48 7.99
C MET A 209 8.24 13.26 8.52
N LYS A 210 7.45 13.90 7.65
CA LYS A 210 6.19 14.56 8.02
C LYS A 210 5.13 13.54 8.45
N ALA A 211 5.02 12.41 7.75
CA ALA A 211 4.08 11.33 8.08
C ALA A 211 4.45 10.66 9.42
N LEU A 212 5.72 10.28 9.60
CA LEU A 212 6.23 9.67 10.85
C LEU A 212 5.99 10.54 12.09
N LYS A 213 6.14 11.87 11.95
CA LYS A 213 5.83 12.82 13.03
C LYS A 213 4.35 12.81 13.42
N GLN A 214 3.45 12.61 12.46
CA GLN A 214 2.01 12.51 12.71
C GLN A 214 1.65 11.17 13.35
N ALA A 215 2.28 10.08 12.92
CA ALA A 215 2.05 8.72 13.44
C ALA A 215 2.53 8.53 14.89
N SER A 216 3.29 9.49 15.46
CA SER A 216 3.88 9.40 16.81
C SER A 216 4.72 8.14 17.03
N ASN A 217 5.32 7.60 15.96
CA ASN A 217 6.02 6.32 16.00
C ASN A 217 7.43 6.46 16.61
N PRO A 218 7.80 5.65 17.63
CA PRO A 218 9.17 5.54 18.15
C PRO A 218 10.26 5.32 17.07
N PHE A 219 9.90 4.65 15.98
CA PHE A 219 10.77 4.33 14.86
C PHE A 219 11.16 5.53 13.98
N ALA A 220 10.54 6.70 14.18
CA ALA A 220 11.02 7.97 13.59
C ALA A 220 12.51 8.22 13.89
N ARG A 221 13.02 7.71 15.02
CA ARG A 221 14.44 7.79 15.41
C ARG A 221 15.37 6.89 14.60
N ILE A 222 14.88 5.84 13.95
CA ILE A 222 15.69 4.95 13.09
C ILE A 222 16.18 5.69 11.86
N HIS A 223 15.37 6.60 11.31
CA HIS A 223 15.78 7.42 10.16
C HIS A 223 16.93 8.40 10.50
N LEU A 224 17.29 8.55 11.78
CA LEU A 224 18.46 9.31 12.23
C LEU A 224 19.73 8.44 12.37
N SER A 225 19.62 7.11 12.28
CA SER A 225 20.77 6.22 12.33
C SER A 225 21.54 6.24 11.00
N GLU A 226 22.88 6.27 11.08
CA GLU A 226 23.75 6.24 9.90
C GLU A 226 23.56 4.93 9.13
N GLU A 227 23.64 5.00 7.80
CA GLU A 227 23.62 3.82 6.95
C GLU A 227 24.92 3.04 7.13
N PHE A 228 24.81 1.77 7.51
CA PHE A 228 25.94 0.86 7.68
C PHE A 228 25.92 -0.17 6.55
N SER A 229 26.42 0.21 5.37
CA SER A 229 26.67 -0.75 4.29
C SER A 229 27.92 -0.37 3.50
N ASP A 230 29.04 -1.04 3.82
CA ASP A 230 30.28 -0.94 3.04
C ASP A 230 30.24 -1.80 1.76
N ILE A 231 29.28 -2.73 1.66
CA ILE A 231 29.17 -3.71 0.57
C ILE A 231 27.69 -3.85 0.16
N ASP A 232 27.43 -3.64 -1.13
CA ASP A 232 26.14 -3.91 -1.77
C ASP A 232 26.18 -5.22 -2.56
N ILE A 233 25.17 -6.08 -2.34
CA ILE A 233 24.98 -7.34 -3.07
C ILE A 233 23.62 -7.29 -3.73
N ASN A 234 23.60 -7.42 -5.07
CA ASN A 234 22.37 -7.53 -5.85
C ASN A 234 22.24 -8.95 -6.41
N VAL A 235 21.05 -9.55 -6.32
CA VAL A 235 20.73 -10.86 -6.90
C VAL A 235 19.74 -10.65 -8.03
N GLU A 236 20.17 -10.99 -9.25
CA GLU A 236 19.35 -10.84 -10.44
C GLU A 236 18.90 -12.21 -10.96
N VAL A 237 17.59 -12.37 -11.11
CA VAL A 237 17.02 -13.50 -11.85
C VAL A 237 17.15 -13.18 -13.33
N ARG A 238 18.04 -13.90 -14.04
CA ARG A 238 18.38 -13.59 -15.44
C ARG A 238 17.37 -14.08 -16.47
N ASN A 239 16.58 -15.08 -16.13
CA ASN A 239 15.63 -15.71 -17.05
C ASN A 239 14.28 -15.88 -16.36
N ASP A 240 13.20 -15.67 -17.12
CA ASP A 240 11.87 -16.11 -16.71
C ASP A 240 11.88 -17.63 -16.52
N VAL A 241 11.50 -18.07 -15.32
CA VAL A 241 11.41 -19.50 -15.01
C VAL A 241 10.03 -19.99 -15.40
N LYS A 242 9.97 -20.96 -16.30
CA LYS A 242 8.71 -21.62 -16.67
C LYS A 242 8.38 -22.70 -15.65
N VAL A 243 7.08 -22.90 -15.41
CA VAL A 243 6.62 -23.97 -14.54
C VAL A 243 7.05 -25.32 -15.12
N GLY A 244 7.87 -26.06 -14.36
CA GLY A 244 8.35 -27.40 -14.73
C GLY A 244 9.77 -27.46 -15.29
N GLU A 245 10.44 -26.32 -15.46
CA GLU A 245 11.90 -26.21 -15.64
C GLU A 245 12.61 -26.07 -14.29
#